data_AF-A0A2D2LYW2-F1
#
_entry.id   AF-A0A2D2LYW2-F1
#
_cell.length_a   1.000
_cell.length_b   1.000
_cell.length_c   1.000
_cell.angle_alpha   90.00
_cell.angle_beta   90.00
_cell.angle_gamma   90.00
#
_symmetry.space_group_name_H-M   'P 1'
#
loop_
_entity.id
_entity.type
_entity.pdbx_description
1 polymer ?
#
loop_
_entity_poly.entity_id
_entity_poly.type
_entity_poly.pdbx_seq_one_letter_code
_entity_poly.pdbx_strand_id
1 'polypeptide(L)'
;MAIYVFTWLFCITCTRVKFWHLTGNTTPGGQLVNTLLTSAINSNTTGLNIFLTDTGLKESFKLIELYNAVPTSSPLLDHISLMSESNYVFHTTGNVHSQPWVLRTHTLPVSSLEILYCANDSGVYMFTHPEFNHISIGSSLSMKSRNMEHYISIMRKPKLFMHQWVKENGGVNSLLWSPIVTGPNYLQSFTNAYPLHTLTRGENNLLMACSVYVPRVYEQVLQSHFVPYLNGSENLKPVLFFNYSMNPTELNVHFAEYPIYEIYDAEGTYLKTTSINKLEAMTGRGRHALTRYMNYIPQDPSLHFTEGMLTFPDLDNRTGYLRRVGDPLVHTLPPAKTVIKQPLTLPNVDTSLFAPNLIYVFEEDKRHCSTLSLVDVLYS
;
A
#
# COMPACT_ATOMS: atom_id res chain seq x y z
N MET A 1 -27.20 -23.00 48.25
CA MET A 1 -26.99 -21.72 47.55
C MET A 1 -25.61 -21.79 46.92
N ALA A 2 -25.52 -22.20 45.66
CA ALA A 2 -24.26 -22.35 44.93
C ALA A 2 -24.31 -21.43 43.72
N ILE A 3 -23.44 -20.42 43.72
CA ILE A 3 -23.29 -19.46 42.63
C ILE A 3 -22.45 -20.13 41.56
N TYR A 4 -23.06 -20.45 40.42
CA TYR A 4 -22.35 -20.83 39.21
C TYR A 4 -21.88 -19.55 38.51
N VAL A 5 -20.58 -19.26 38.59
CA VAL A 5 -19.94 -18.24 37.75
C VAL A 5 -19.57 -18.89 36.43
N PHE A 6 -20.35 -18.59 35.38
CA PHE A 6 -20.02 -18.89 34.00
C PHE A 6 -18.92 -17.93 33.52
N THR A 7 -17.66 -18.35 33.57
CA THR A 7 -16.59 -17.72 32.79
C THR A 7 -16.70 -18.16 31.34
N TRP A 8 -17.21 -17.26 30.49
CA TRP A 8 -17.07 -17.33 29.04
C TRP A 8 -15.59 -17.11 28.68
N LEU A 9 -14.83 -18.20 28.55
CA LEU A 9 -13.55 -18.17 27.85
C LEU A 9 -13.87 -18.16 26.34
N PHE A 10 -13.78 -17.00 25.72
CA PHE A 10 -13.71 -16.91 24.25
C PHE A 10 -12.39 -17.54 23.79
N CYS A 11 -12.44 -18.84 23.55
CA CYS A 11 -11.39 -19.60 22.90
C CYS A 11 -11.43 -19.25 21.41
N ILE A 12 -10.73 -18.19 21.00
CA ILE A 12 -10.37 -18.03 19.59
C ILE A 12 -9.36 -19.14 19.30
N THR A 13 -9.86 -20.27 18.80
CA THR A 13 -9.05 -21.36 18.28
C THR A 13 -8.28 -20.85 17.07
N CYS A 14 -7.13 -20.24 17.33
CA CYS A 14 -6.09 -20.04 16.34
C CYS A 14 -5.56 -21.43 16.00
N THR A 15 -6.04 -22.03 14.91
CA THR A 15 -5.49 -23.27 14.36
C THR A 15 -4.02 -23.01 14.04
N ARG A 16 -3.13 -23.35 14.96
CA ARG A 16 -1.68 -23.23 14.78
C ARG A 16 -1.25 -24.31 13.82
N VAL A 17 -1.23 -24.00 12.52
CA VAL A 17 -0.68 -24.90 11.51
C VAL A 17 0.84 -24.87 11.65
N LYS A 18 1.39 -25.90 12.32
CA LYS A 18 2.84 -26.13 12.32
C LYS A 18 3.28 -26.38 10.88
N PHE A 19 4.47 -25.90 10.50
CA PHE A 19 5.13 -25.96 9.18
C PHE A 19 5.13 -27.32 8.43
N TRP A 20 4.69 -28.39 9.09
CA TRP A 20 4.71 -29.78 8.64
C TRP A 20 3.90 -30.06 7.35
N HIS A 21 3.02 -29.15 6.92
CA HIS A 21 2.24 -29.34 5.70
C HIS A 21 2.97 -28.97 4.40
N LEU A 22 4.06 -28.18 4.46
CA LEU A 22 4.82 -27.77 3.27
C LEU A 22 6.05 -28.65 3.00
N THR A 23 6.51 -29.42 4.00
CA THR A 23 7.67 -30.30 3.92
C THR A 23 7.50 -31.49 2.96
N GLY A 24 6.28 -31.76 2.49
CA GLY A 24 5.97 -32.80 1.50
C GLY A 24 5.95 -32.33 0.04
N ASN A 25 6.08 -31.03 -0.23
CA ASN A 25 6.01 -30.51 -1.60
C ASN A 25 7.42 -30.43 -2.22
N THR A 26 7.71 -31.36 -3.13
CA THR A 26 9.02 -31.49 -3.81
C THR A 26 9.14 -30.66 -5.09
N THR A 27 8.11 -29.89 -5.47
CA THR A 27 8.19 -29.01 -6.64
C THR A 27 9.18 -27.85 -6.41
N PRO A 28 9.74 -27.24 -7.47
CA PRO A 28 10.63 -26.08 -7.34
C PRO A 28 10.03 -24.94 -6.49
N GLY A 29 8.74 -24.65 -6.67
CA GLY A 29 8.02 -23.66 -5.86
C GLY A 29 7.85 -24.08 -4.40
N GLY A 30 7.62 -25.37 -4.14
CA GLY A 30 7.60 -25.92 -2.78
C GLY A 30 8.94 -25.76 -2.07
N GLN A 31 10.04 -26.02 -2.79
CA GLN A 31 11.40 -25.79 -2.30
C GLN A 31 11.65 -24.30 -2.03
N LEU A 32 11.27 -23.40 -2.93
CA LEU A 32 11.37 -21.95 -2.72
C LEU A 32 10.70 -21.52 -1.42
N VAL A 33 9.42 -21.89 -1.22
CA VAL A 33 8.69 -21.50 -0.01
C VAL A 33 9.36 -22.06 1.24
N ASN A 34 9.83 -23.31 1.21
CA ASN A 34 10.58 -23.89 2.32
C ASN A 34 11.88 -23.13 2.60
N THR A 35 12.62 -22.71 1.57
CA THR A 35 13.84 -21.90 1.72
C THR A 35 13.53 -20.55 2.35
N LEU A 36 12.51 -19.84 1.86
CA LEU A 36 12.08 -18.54 2.41
C LEU A 36 11.71 -18.65 3.89
N LEU A 37 10.93 -19.67 4.26
CA LEU A 37 10.53 -19.91 5.65
C LEU A 37 11.72 -20.33 6.52
N THR A 38 12.65 -21.12 5.98
CA THR A 38 13.87 -21.51 6.68
C THR A 38 14.78 -20.31 6.92
N SER A 39 14.95 -19.43 5.94
CA SER A 39 15.66 -18.15 6.11
C SER A 39 15.00 -17.30 7.20
N ALA A 40 13.66 -17.24 7.22
CA ALA A 40 12.92 -16.54 8.26
C ALA A 40 13.16 -17.14 9.67
N ILE A 41 13.19 -18.46 9.79
CA ILE A 41 13.44 -19.13 11.07
C ILE A 41 14.88 -18.89 11.54
N ASN A 42 15.85 -19.07 10.64
CA ASN A 42 17.27 -18.94 10.96
C ASN A 42 17.67 -17.50 11.31
N SER A 43 17.04 -16.53 10.65
CA SER A 43 17.28 -15.11 10.92
C SER A 43 16.57 -14.60 12.17
N ASN A 44 15.64 -15.38 12.74
CA ASN A 44 14.76 -14.92 13.81
C ASN A 44 15.50 -14.74 15.14
N THR A 45 15.84 -13.50 15.47
CA THR A 45 16.45 -13.13 16.76
C THR A 45 15.43 -12.89 17.87
N THR A 46 14.12 -12.94 17.56
CA THR A 46 13.07 -12.53 18.51
C THR A 46 12.74 -13.56 19.58
N GLY A 47 13.11 -14.83 19.37
CA GLY A 47 12.66 -15.94 20.21
C GLY A 47 11.17 -16.29 20.06
N LEU A 48 10.40 -15.56 19.25
CA LEU A 48 9.01 -15.91 18.95
C LEU A 48 8.97 -17.13 18.01
N ASN A 49 8.04 -18.04 18.27
CA ASN A 49 7.77 -19.13 17.33
C ASN A 49 7.21 -18.56 16.03
N ILE A 50 7.89 -18.83 14.91
CA ILE A 50 7.34 -18.53 13.59
C ILE A 50 6.24 -19.57 13.31
N PHE A 51 5.12 -19.10 12.76
CA PHE A 51 4.01 -19.96 12.33
C PHE A 51 3.30 -19.35 11.13
N LEU A 52 2.47 -20.15 10.44
CA LEU A 52 1.56 -19.69 9.40
C LEU A 52 0.12 -19.78 9.89
N THR A 53 -0.69 -18.78 9.55
CA THR A 53 -2.15 -18.85 9.68
C THR A 53 -2.74 -19.63 8.50
N ASP A 54 -4.03 -19.99 8.57
CA ASP A 54 -4.73 -20.61 7.43
C ASP A 54 -4.66 -19.72 6.17
N THR A 55 -4.71 -18.40 6.34
CA THR A 55 -4.49 -17.45 5.24
C THR A 55 -3.07 -17.55 4.71
N GLY A 56 -2.05 -17.48 5.58
CA GLY A 56 -0.65 -17.62 5.16
C GLY A 56 -0.38 -18.93 4.42
N LEU A 57 -0.97 -20.04 4.87
CA LEU A 57 -0.85 -21.34 4.20
C LEU A 57 -1.48 -21.33 2.79
N LYS A 58 -2.71 -20.81 2.66
CA LYS A 58 -3.38 -20.69 1.34
C LYS A 58 -2.57 -19.85 0.37
N GLU A 59 -2.04 -18.72 0.84
CA GLU A 59 -1.22 -17.83 0.01
C GLU A 59 0.13 -18.46 -0.35
N SER A 60 0.67 -19.34 0.50
CA SER A 60 1.85 -20.16 0.17
C SER A 60 1.61 -21.04 -1.05
N PHE A 61 0.44 -21.71 -1.14
CA PHE A 61 0.10 -22.52 -2.31
C PHE A 61 -0.02 -21.71 -3.60
N LYS A 62 -0.57 -20.49 -3.54
CA LYS A 62 -0.63 -19.60 -4.71
C LYS A 62 0.76 -19.15 -5.17
N LEU A 63 1.67 -18.88 -4.22
CA LEU A 63 3.06 -18.56 -4.54
C LEU A 63 3.76 -19.75 -5.22
N ILE A 64 3.55 -20.97 -4.69
CA ILE A 64 4.08 -22.21 -5.28
C ILE A 64 3.55 -22.40 -6.70
N GLU A 65 2.25 -22.23 -6.90
CA GLU A 65 1.58 -22.39 -8.19
C GLU A 65 2.14 -21.42 -9.24
N LEU A 66 2.23 -20.13 -8.90
CA LEU A 66 2.76 -19.11 -9.81
C LEU A 66 4.23 -19.36 -10.14
N TYR A 67 5.06 -19.73 -9.14
CA TYR A 67 6.47 -20.02 -9.35
C TYR A 67 6.68 -21.23 -10.27
N ASN A 68 5.94 -22.32 -10.04
CA ASN A 68 6.03 -23.53 -10.85
C ASN A 68 5.58 -23.32 -12.30
N ALA A 69 4.77 -22.28 -12.56
CA ALA A 69 4.32 -21.94 -13.91
C ALA A 69 5.31 -21.07 -14.69
N VAL A 70 6.34 -20.51 -14.05
CA VAL A 70 7.36 -19.71 -14.73
C VAL A 70 8.13 -20.59 -15.74
N PRO A 71 8.34 -20.13 -16.99
CA PRO A 71 9.14 -20.86 -17.95
C PRO A 71 10.54 -21.17 -17.42
N THR A 72 11.01 -22.40 -17.59
CA THR A 72 12.32 -22.87 -17.08
C THR A 72 13.51 -22.10 -17.64
N SER A 73 13.34 -21.43 -18.78
CA SER A 73 14.36 -20.56 -19.40
C SER A 73 14.36 -19.13 -18.86
N SER A 74 13.44 -18.77 -17.95
CA SER A 74 13.34 -17.40 -17.45
C SER A 74 14.49 -17.09 -16.47
N PRO A 75 15.22 -15.98 -16.65
CA PRO A 75 16.26 -15.53 -15.70
C PRO A 75 15.68 -15.19 -14.31
N LEU A 76 14.36 -15.12 -14.20
CA LEU A 76 13.63 -14.89 -12.96
C LEU A 76 13.88 -16.01 -11.94
N LEU A 77 13.93 -17.26 -12.38
CA LEU A 77 14.07 -18.41 -11.50
C LEU A 77 15.41 -18.37 -10.77
N ASP A 78 16.51 -18.20 -11.51
CA ASP A 78 17.86 -18.10 -10.96
C ASP A 78 17.99 -16.92 -9.98
N HIS A 79 17.40 -15.78 -10.35
CA HIS A 79 17.43 -14.60 -9.49
C HIS A 79 16.67 -14.82 -8.17
N ILE A 80 15.47 -15.40 -8.22
CA ILE A 80 14.68 -15.68 -7.03
C ILE A 80 15.39 -16.70 -6.15
N SER A 81 15.95 -17.76 -6.72
CA SER A 81 16.71 -18.78 -5.99
C SER A 81 17.89 -18.14 -5.24
N LEU A 82 18.72 -17.35 -5.91
CA LEU A 82 19.86 -16.67 -5.29
C LEU A 82 19.42 -15.75 -4.13
N MET A 83 18.37 -14.96 -4.35
CA MET A 83 17.89 -14.00 -3.36
C MET A 83 17.20 -14.69 -2.17
N SER A 84 16.63 -15.88 -2.36
CA SER A 84 15.95 -16.65 -1.31
C SER A 84 16.86 -17.14 -0.18
N GLU A 85 18.17 -17.21 -0.46
CA GLU A 85 19.21 -17.54 0.52
C GLU A 85 19.64 -16.33 1.36
N SER A 86 19.16 -15.13 1.04
CA SER A 86 19.50 -13.92 1.80
C SER A 86 18.91 -13.98 3.21
N ASN A 87 19.70 -13.52 4.18
CA ASN A 87 19.25 -13.39 5.57
C ASN A 87 18.39 -12.14 5.77
N TYR A 88 17.41 -12.24 6.67
CA TYR A 88 16.64 -11.11 7.14
C TYR A 88 17.38 -10.42 8.29
N VAL A 89 17.48 -9.09 8.24
CA VAL A 89 18.23 -8.31 9.22
C VAL A 89 17.26 -7.74 10.24
N PHE A 90 17.42 -8.15 11.50
CA PHE A 90 16.65 -7.59 12.62
C PHE A 90 17.34 -6.33 13.15
N HIS A 91 16.56 -5.26 13.27
CA HIS A 91 17.04 -3.95 13.73
C HIS A 91 16.80 -3.73 15.23
N THR A 92 16.59 -4.80 15.98
CA THR A 92 16.23 -4.77 17.40
C THR A 92 17.38 -5.32 18.24
N THR A 93 17.77 -4.60 19.29
CA THR A 93 18.88 -4.99 20.19
C THR A 93 18.39 -5.39 21.59
N GLY A 94 17.14 -5.85 21.73
CA GLY A 94 16.51 -6.06 23.03
C GLY A 94 15.63 -7.30 23.11
N ASN A 95 15.47 -7.79 24.34
CA ASN A 95 14.63 -8.94 24.67
C ASN A 95 13.17 -8.64 24.31
N VAL A 96 12.59 -9.46 23.45
CA VAL A 96 11.29 -9.23 22.78
C VAL A 96 10.10 -9.13 23.74
N HIS A 97 10.32 -9.55 24.99
CA HIS A 97 9.33 -9.63 26.05
C HIS A 97 9.06 -8.33 26.81
N SER A 98 9.79 -7.23 26.58
CA SER A 98 9.55 -5.95 27.27
C SER A 98 9.05 -4.86 26.32
N GLN A 99 7.83 -4.36 26.55
CA GLN A 99 7.42 -3.05 26.02
C GLN A 99 8.09 -1.91 26.81
N PRO A 100 8.34 -0.75 26.21
CA PRO A 100 8.27 -0.45 24.78
C PRO A 100 9.56 -0.83 24.03
N TRP A 101 9.41 -1.30 22.79
CA TRP A 101 10.53 -1.47 21.87
C TRP A 101 10.94 -0.10 21.34
N VAL A 102 11.83 0.59 22.04
CA VAL A 102 12.40 1.85 21.55
C VAL A 102 13.74 1.52 20.91
N LEU A 103 13.80 1.43 19.58
CA LEU A 103 15.09 1.48 18.88
C LEU A 103 14.94 2.24 17.55
N ARG A 104 15.72 3.32 17.39
CA ARG A 104 15.73 4.27 16.26
C ARG A 104 14.33 4.64 15.79
N THR A 105 13.69 5.50 16.58
CA THR A 105 12.41 6.11 16.26
C THR A 105 12.64 7.36 15.42
N HIS A 106 12.00 7.45 14.27
CA HIS A 106 12.03 8.62 13.41
C HIS A 106 10.67 9.32 13.43
N THR A 107 10.67 10.65 13.45
CA THR A 107 9.46 11.45 13.25
C THR A 107 9.09 11.44 11.76
N LEU A 108 7.78 11.42 11.46
CA LEU A 108 7.29 11.52 10.09
C LEU A 108 7.22 12.99 9.60
N PRO A 109 7.50 13.29 8.32
CA PRO A 109 8.01 12.37 7.31
C PRO A 109 9.48 12.04 7.60
N VAL A 110 9.85 10.77 7.50
CA VAL A 110 11.26 10.41 7.70
C VAL A 110 12.05 10.99 6.53
N SER A 111 12.96 11.93 6.81
CA SER A 111 13.76 12.59 5.77
C SER A 111 14.63 11.56 5.05
N SER A 112 14.79 11.72 3.73
CA SER A 112 15.45 10.77 2.83
C SER A 112 16.91 10.43 3.20
N LEU A 113 17.55 11.25 4.04
CA LEU A 113 18.93 11.05 4.50
C LEU A 113 19.04 10.08 5.69
N GLU A 114 18.02 9.96 6.55
CA GLU A 114 18.09 9.05 7.71
C GLU A 114 17.74 7.59 7.36
N ILE A 115 17.04 7.36 6.24
CA ILE A 115 16.61 6.02 5.79
C ILE A 115 17.64 5.33 4.86
N LEU A 116 18.84 5.89 4.69
CA LEU A 116 19.81 5.46 3.67
C LEU A 116 20.21 3.98 3.74
N TYR A 117 20.01 3.29 4.86
CA TYR A 117 20.34 1.86 4.98
C TYR A 117 19.18 0.89 4.72
N CYS A 118 17.92 1.32 4.72
CA CYS A 118 16.75 0.39 4.68
C CYS A 118 15.56 0.88 3.83
N ALA A 119 15.66 2.05 3.18
CA ALA A 119 14.53 2.73 2.55
C ALA A 119 13.82 1.92 1.47
N ASN A 120 14.60 1.21 0.66
CA ASN A 120 14.11 0.48 -0.50
C ASN A 120 13.85 -1.00 -0.19
N ASP A 121 14.19 -1.44 1.02
CA ASP A 121 14.06 -2.82 1.43
C ASP A 121 12.61 -3.16 1.75
N SER A 122 12.31 -4.45 1.60
CA SER A 122 11.09 -5.04 2.13
C SER A 122 11.25 -5.28 3.62
N GLY A 123 10.15 -5.38 4.36
CA GLY A 123 10.24 -5.75 5.77
C GLY A 123 9.06 -5.37 6.63
N VAL A 124 9.23 -5.49 7.94
CA VAL A 124 8.24 -5.13 8.96
C VAL A 124 8.71 -3.88 9.69
N TYR A 125 7.77 -3.01 9.98
CA TYR A 125 7.97 -1.78 10.74
C TYR A 125 6.91 -1.64 11.82
N MET A 126 7.18 -0.74 12.76
CA MET A 126 6.28 -0.36 13.83
C MET A 126 6.10 1.15 13.85
N PHE A 127 4.90 1.58 14.19
CA PHE A 127 4.62 2.92 14.69
C PHE A 127 4.32 2.87 16.18
N THR A 128 4.82 3.86 16.92
CA THR A 128 4.58 4.00 18.36
C THR A 128 4.11 5.41 18.65
N HIS A 129 2.99 5.52 19.38
CA HIS A 129 2.57 6.77 19.98
C HIS A 129 3.03 6.78 21.45
N PRO A 130 4.08 7.54 21.81
CA PRO A 130 4.76 7.40 23.09
C PRO A 130 3.86 7.77 24.29
N GLU A 131 3.01 8.79 24.16
CA GLU A 131 2.13 9.26 25.24
C GLU A 131 1.14 8.19 25.72
N PHE A 132 0.51 7.48 24.78
CA PHE A 132 -0.49 6.44 25.08
C PHE A 132 0.10 5.03 25.07
N ASN A 133 1.40 4.89 24.75
CA ASN A 133 2.06 3.61 24.50
C ASN A 133 1.28 2.70 23.52
N HIS A 134 0.60 3.31 22.55
CA HIS A 134 -0.14 2.59 21.52
C HIS A 134 0.77 2.33 20.33
N ILE A 135 0.70 1.10 19.79
CA ILE A 135 1.54 0.70 18.66
C ILE A 135 0.72 0.23 17.47
N SER A 136 1.29 0.39 16.28
CA SER A 136 0.85 -0.28 15.05
C SER A 136 2.00 -1.06 14.45
N ILE A 137 1.74 -2.24 13.90
CA ILE A 137 2.73 -3.07 13.21
C ILE A 137 2.25 -3.31 11.79
N GLY A 138 3.13 -3.14 10.80
CA GLY A 138 2.83 -3.40 9.40
C GLY A 138 4.05 -3.88 8.63
N SER A 139 3.83 -4.46 7.47
CA SER A 139 4.91 -4.82 6.53
C SER A 139 4.71 -4.19 5.16
N SER A 140 5.80 -4.07 4.40
CA SER A 140 5.79 -3.49 3.07
C SER A 140 6.86 -4.06 2.14
N LEU A 141 6.63 -3.87 0.84
CA LEU A 141 7.62 -4.10 -0.22
C LEU A 141 8.74 -3.04 -0.20
N SER A 142 8.40 -1.80 0.18
CA SER A 142 9.31 -0.68 0.34
C SER A 142 8.89 0.11 1.57
N MET A 143 9.76 0.18 2.59
CA MET A 143 9.49 0.96 3.80
C MET A 143 9.35 2.45 3.50
N LYS A 144 10.18 3.02 2.64
CA LYS A 144 10.08 4.41 2.20
C LYS A 144 8.72 4.74 1.62
N SER A 145 8.28 3.97 0.62
CA SER A 145 7.01 4.22 -0.06
C SER A 145 5.84 4.10 0.94
N ARG A 146 5.91 3.12 1.83
CA ARG A 146 4.86 2.87 2.82
C ARG A 146 4.77 3.95 3.89
N ASN A 147 5.90 4.45 4.38
CA ASN A 147 5.92 5.56 5.33
C ASN A 147 5.31 6.82 4.74
N MET A 148 5.60 7.11 3.47
CA MET A 148 4.99 8.24 2.78
C MET A 148 3.47 8.07 2.62
N GLU A 149 3.00 6.86 2.26
CA GLU A 149 1.57 6.57 2.20
C GLU A 149 0.86 6.82 3.54
N HIS A 150 1.49 6.43 4.66
CA HIS A 150 0.97 6.67 6.00
C HIS A 150 0.95 8.17 6.33
N TYR A 151 2.05 8.89 6.11
CA TYR A 151 2.15 10.33 6.31
C TYR A 151 1.03 11.07 5.58
N ILE A 152 0.86 10.80 4.28
CA ILE A 152 -0.14 11.46 3.44
C ILE A 152 -1.57 11.07 3.87
N SER A 153 -1.79 9.81 4.26
CA SER A 153 -3.09 9.36 4.75
C SER A 153 -3.47 10.02 6.07
N ILE A 154 -2.54 10.22 7.00
CA ILE A 154 -2.79 10.95 8.26
C ILE A 154 -3.08 12.43 7.97
N MET A 155 -2.22 13.08 7.20
CA MET A 155 -2.33 14.52 6.94
C MET A 155 -3.58 14.90 6.15
N ARG A 156 -3.95 14.08 5.14
CA ARG A 156 -5.03 14.43 4.20
C ARG A 156 -6.28 13.60 4.42
N LYS A 157 -6.23 12.31 4.11
CA LYS A 157 -7.40 11.43 4.04
C LYS A 157 -7.15 10.10 4.74
N PRO A 158 -7.61 9.95 6.00
CA PRO A 158 -7.48 8.72 6.76
C PRO A 158 -8.11 7.52 6.03
N LYS A 159 -7.32 6.45 5.87
CA LYS A 159 -7.75 5.18 5.24
C LYS A 159 -7.89 4.00 6.21
N LEU A 160 -7.27 4.11 7.39
CA LEU A 160 -7.15 3.05 8.39
C LEU A 160 -7.48 3.64 9.76
N PHE A 161 -7.85 2.78 10.71
CA PHE A 161 -8.10 3.19 12.10
C PHE A 161 -6.92 4.00 12.68
N MET A 162 -5.68 3.49 12.57
CA MET A 162 -4.47 4.21 12.96
C MET A 162 -4.42 5.63 12.39
N HIS A 163 -4.75 5.82 11.12
CA HIS A 163 -4.65 7.14 10.48
C HIS A 163 -5.59 8.16 11.12
N GLN A 164 -6.83 7.73 11.41
CA GLN A 164 -7.83 8.59 12.04
C GLN A 164 -7.44 8.88 13.48
N TRP A 165 -7.08 7.83 14.23
CA TRP A 165 -6.74 7.94 15.64
C TRP A 165 -5.52 8.84 15.86
N VAL A 166 -4.44 8.68 15.08
CA VAL A 166 -3.24 9.54 15.18
C VAL A 166 -3.58 10.99 14.82
N LYS A 167 -4.42 11.22 13.81
CA LYS A 167 -4.85 12.57 13.43
C LYS A 167 -5.58 13.30 14.56
N GLU A 168 -6.34 12.57 15.37
CA GLU A 168 -7.09 13.10 16.52
C GLU A 168 -6.24 13.23 17.79
N ASN A 169 -5.12 12.53 17.87
CA ASN A 169 -4.27 12.44 19.06
C ASN A 169 -2.85 12.91 18.74
N GLY A 170 -2.65 14.23 18.59
CA GLY A 170 -1.33 14.84 18.40
C GLY A 170 -0.82 14.91 16.96
N GLY A 171 -1.49 14.27 16.01
CA GLY A 171 -1.16 14.35 14.58
C GLY A 171 0.09 13.55 14.20
N VAL A 172 0.60 13.76 12.99
CA VAL A 172 1.69 12.93 12.45
C VAL A 172 3.00 13.04 13.24
N ASN A 173 3.20 14.17 13.94
CA ASN A 173 4.38 14.44 14.75
C ASN A 173 4.39 13.68 16.08
N SER A 174 3.24 13.17 16.54
CA SER A 174 3.16 12.33 17.75
C SER A 174 3.50 10.86 17.46
N LEU A 175 3.75 10.50 16.20
CA LEU A 175 4.01 9.14 15.77
C LEU A 175 5.51 8.91 15.52
N LEU A 176 6.04 7.91 16.19
CA LEU A 176 7.41 7.43 16.02
C LEU A 176 7.42 6.20 15.12
N TRP A 177 8.28 6.19 14.10
CA TRP A 177 8.44 5.05 13.20
C TRP A 177 9.76 4.33 13.43
N SER A 178 9.74 2.99 13.39
CA SER A 178 10.94 2.16 13.49
C SER A 178 10.87 0.90 12.61
N PRO A 179 11.96 0.53 11.91
CA PRO A 179 12.06 -0.77 11.26
C PRO A 179 12.28 -1.88 12.31
N ILE A 180 11.64 -3.03 12.12
CA ILE A 180 11.82 -4.22 12.97
C ILE A 180 12.73 -5.22 12.28
N VAL A 181 12.38 -5.58 11.04
CA VAL A 181 13.14 -6.53 10.22
C VAL A 181 13.15 -6.01 8.79
N THR A 182 14.31 -6.06 8.15
CA THR A 182 14.46 -5.78 6.71
C THR A 182 14.88 -7.03 5.97
N GLY A 183 14.54 -7.07 4.69
CA GLY A 183 14.86 -8.16 3.81
C GLY A 183 14.91 -7.71 2.35
N PRO A 184 15.22 -8.67 1.46
CA PRO A 184 15.38 -8.38 0.04
C PRO A 184 14.10 -7.85 -0.61
N ASN A 185 14.26 -6.85 -1.47
CA ASN A 185 13.25 -6.42 -2.43
C ASN A 185 13.60 -7.04 -3.79
N TYR A 186 13.02 -8.21 -4.08
CA TYR A 186 13.30 -9.01 -5.27
C TYR A 186 12.93 -8.25 -6.54
N LEU A 187 11.85 -7.46 -6.52
CA LEU A 187 11.46 -6.66 -7.67
C LEU A 187 12.53 -5.63 -8.01
N GLN A 188 12.95 -4.84 -7.02
CA GLN A 188 13.99 -3.84 -7.22
C GLN A 188 15.32 -4.49 -7.63
N SER A 189 15.70 -5.58 -6.97
CA SER A 189 16.93 -6.32 -7.27
C SER A 189 16.93 -6.86 -8.71
N PHE A 190 15.81 -7.47 -9.14
CA PHE A 190 15.66 -8.02 -10.47
C PHE A 190 15.70 -6.93 -11.55
N THR A 191 14.95 -5.84 -11.37
CA THR A 191 14.95 -4.71 -12.33
C THR A 191 16.34 -4.07 -12.44
N ASN A 192 17.12 -4.03 -11.37
CA ASN A 192 18.49 -3.53 -11.41
C ASN A 192 19.44 -4.49 -12.14
N ALA A 193 19.29 -5.80 -11.94
CA ALA A 193 20.14 -6.83 -12.56
C ALA A 193 19.81 -7.07 -14.04
N TYR A 194 18.54 -6.94 -14.42
CA TYR A 194 18.03 -7.21 -15.76
C TYR A 194 17.23 -6.01 -16.32
N PRO A 195 17.88 -4.84 -16.54
CA PRO A 195 17.19 -3.60 -16.90
C PRO A 195 16.52 -3.64 -18.28
N LEU A 196 16.89 -4.59 -19.14
CA LEU A 196 16.31 -4.79 -20.48
C LEU A 196 15.19 -5.85 -20.50
N HIS A 197 14.94 -6.55 -19.39
CA HIS A 197 13.89 -7.55 -19.30
C HIS A 197 12.54 -6.87 -19.06
N THR A 198 11.62 -7.01 -20.00
CA THR A 198 10.24 -6.53 -19.83
C THR A 198 9.44 -7.53 -19.02
N LEU A 199 9.22 -7.22 -17.74
CA LEU A 199 8.41 -8.05 -16.86
C LEU A 199 7.00 -8.27 -17.43
N THR A 200 6.45 -9.47 -17.25
CA THR A 200 5.00 -9.69 -17.35
C THR A 200 4.32 -9.39 -16.02
N ARG A 201 2.99 -9.32 -16.03
CA ARG A 201 2.20 -9.10 -14.82
C ARG A 201 2.41 -10.20 -13.79
N GLY A 202 2.47 -11.45 -14.25
CA GLY A 202 2.77 -12.60 -13.39
C GLY A 202 4.17 -12.52 -12.81
N GLU A 203 5.18 -12.17 -13.60
CA GLU A 203 6.56 -12.05 -13.12
C GLU A 203 6.71 -10.95 -12.07
N ASN A 204 6.09 -9.78 -12.29
CA ASN A 204 6.08 -8.70 -11.31
C ASN A 204 5.37 -9.09 -10.02
N ASN A 205 4.19 -9.73 -10.11
CA ASN A 205 3.47 -10.18 -8.93
C ASN A 205 4.26 -11.24 -8.16
N LEU A 206 4.96 -12.13 -8.85
CA LEU A 206 5.83 -13.14 -8.24
C LEU A 206 7.00 -12.49 -7.48
N LEU A 207 7.69 -11.50 -8.08
CA LEU A 207 8.77 -10.77 -7.42
C LEU A 207 8.28 -9.98 -6.20
N MET A 208 7.13 -9.31 -6.34
CA MET A 208 6.48 -8.63 -5.21
C MET A 208 6.12 -9.62 -4.11
N ALA A 209 5.59 -10.79 -4.46
CA ALA A 209 5.17 -11.83 -3.53
C ALA A 209 6.36 -12.39 -2.75
N CYS A 210 7.45 -12.74 -3.44
CA CYS A 210 8.69 -13.19 -2.80
C CYS A 210 9.25 -12.15 -1.82
N SER A 211 9.14 -10.87 -2.18
CA SER A 211 9.63 -9.77 -1.33
C SER A 211 8.81 -9.59 -0.06
N VAL A 212 7.48 -9.76 -0.11
CA VAL A 212 6.61 -9.47 1.05
C VAL A 212 6.20 -10.72 1.82
N TYR A 213 6.38 -11.92 1.29
CA TYR A 213 5.91 -13.16 1.92
C TYR A 213 6.45 -13.34 3.34
N VAL A 214 7.77 -13.35 3.53
CA VAL A 214 8.39 -13.49 4.87
C VAL A 214 8.08 -12.28 5.77
N PRO A 215 8.16 -11.01 5.30
CA PRO A 215 7.67 -9.87 6.10
C PRO A 215 6.23 -10.03 6.60
N ARG A 216 5.33 -10.62 5.80
CA ARG A 216 3.94 -10.88 6.21
C ARG A 216 3.85 -11.98 7.26
N VAL A 217 4.70 -13.01 7.18
CA VAL A 217 4.85 -14.02 8.23
C VAL A 217 5.29 -13.38 9.54
N TYR A 218 6.30 -12.51 9.52
CA TYR A 218 6.71 -11.80 10.74
C TYR A 218 5.63 -10.84 11.24
N GLU A 219 4.96 -10.09 10.35
CA GLU A 219 3.87 -9.18 10.72
C GLU A 219 2.78 -9.92 11.49
N GLN A 220 2.33 -11.09 11.02
CA GLN A 220 1.30 -11.85 11.73
C GLN A 220 1.78 -12.38 13.08
N VAL A 221 3.04 -12.83 13.19
CA VAL A 221 3.62 -13.33 14.45
C VAL A 221 3.69 -12.20 15.46
N LEU A 222 4.18 -11.03 15.04
CA LEU A 222 4.32 -9.85 15.88
C LEU A 222 2.95 -9.28 16.29
N GLN A 223 2.00 -9.18 15.36
CA GLN A 223 0.65 -8.71 15.70
C GLN A 223 -0.08 -9.69 16.63
N SER A 224 0.12 -11.00 16.48
CA SER A 224 -0.46 -12.01 17.38
C SER A 224 0.15 -11.96 18.78
N HIS A 225 1.44 -11.60 18.88
CA HIS A 225 2.14 -11.49 20.15
C HIS A 225 1.78 -10.18 20.88
N PHE A 226 1.80 -9.05 20.18
CA PHE A 226 1.65 -7.73 20.78
C PHE A 226 0.23 -7.20 20.83
N VAL A 227 -0.69 -7.74 20.02
CA VAL A 227 -2.08 -7.27 19.88
C VAL A 227 -2.15 -5.74 19.73
N PRO A 228 -1.50 -5.17 18.70
CA PRO A 228 -1.29 -3.73 18.59
C PRO A 228 -2.62 -2.96 18.48
N TYR A 229 -2.88 -2.06 19.43
CA TYR A 229 -4.11 -1.27 19.51
C TYR A 229 -4.43 -0.53 18.21
N LEU A 230 -3.44 0.10 17.57
CA LEU A 230 -3.65 0.89 16.37
C LEU A 230 -3.92 0.05 15.11
N ASN A 231 -3.75 -1.28 15.17
CA ASN A 231 -4.25 -2.21 14.14
C ASN A 231 -5.70 -2.65 14.39
N GLY A 232 -6.32 -2.23 15.50
CA GLY A 232 -7.69 -2.54 15.89
C GLY A 232 -7.79 -3.71 16.87
N SER A 233 -7.17 -3.58 18.07
CA SER A 233 -6.96 -4.63 19.09
C SER A 233 -8.09 -5.65 19.31
N GLU A 234 -9.36 -5.24 19.21
CA GLU A 234 -10.52 -6.13 19.44
C GLU A 234 -10.95 -6.93 18.21
N ASN A 235 -10.54 -6.51 17.01
CA ASN A 235 -10.89 -7.12 15.73
C ASN A 235 -9.70 -7.03 14.76
N LEU A 236 -8.55 -7.55 15.20
CA LEU A 236 -7.35 -7.58 14.38
C LEU A 236 -7.66 -8.31 13.07
N LYS A 237 -7.68 -7.57 11.96
CA LYS A 237 -7.92 -8.17 10.65
C LYS A 237 -6.75 -9.11 10.32
N PRO A 238 -7.02 -10.28 9.71
CA PRO A 238 -5.95 -11.16 9.25
C PRO A 238 -4.97 -10.39 8.37
N VAL A 239 -3.67 -10.66 8.56
CA VAL A 239 -2.64 -10.09 7.70
C VAL A 239 -2.89 -10.55 6.27
N LEU A 240 -3.02 -9.58 5.37
CA LEU A 240 -3.21 -9.82 3.96
C LEU A 240 -1.83 -9.97 3.30
N PHE A 241 -1.51 -11.16 2.81
CA PHE A 241 -0.20 -11.47 2.21
C PHE A 241 -0.06 -10.83 0.83
N PHE A 242 -1.02 -11.06 -0.06
CA PHE A 242 -1.03 -10.54 -1.43
C PHE A 242 -2.35 -9.80 -1.71
N ASN A 243 -2.27 -8.52 -2.07
CA ASN A 243 -3.43 -7.69 -2.48
C ASN A 243 -3.58 -7.61 -4.00
N TYR A 244 -2.98 -8.56 -4.71
CA TYR A 244 -2.96 -8.67 -6.16
C TYR A 244 -3.19 -10.12 -6.58
N SER A 245 -3.41 -10.31 -7.87
CA SER A 245 -3.68 -11.62 -8.47
C SER A 245 -2.42 -12.48 -8.49
N MET A 246 -2.55 -13.74 -8.06
CA MET A 246 -1.48 -14.75 -8.11
C MET A 246 -1.86 -15.83 -9.12
N ASN A 247 -2.27 -15.43 -10.32
CA ASN A 247 -2.76 -16.33 -11.36
C ASN A 247 -1.65 -16.62 -12.39
N PRO A 248 -1.28 -17.89 -12.64
CA PRO A 248 -0.33 -18.28 -13.67
C PRO A 248 -0.60 -17.70 -15.07
N THR A 249 -1.85 -17.45 -15.44
CA THR A 249 -2.17 -16.87 -16.75
C THR A 249 -1.60 -15.46 -16.93
N GLU A 250 -1.33 -14.74 -15.84
CA GLU A 250 -0.71 -13.42 -15.87
C GLU A 250 0.77 -13.45 -16.30
N LEU A 251 1.41 -14.63 -16.32
CA LEU A 251 2.78 -14.79 -16.83
C LEU A 251 2.88 -14.53 -18.34
N ASN A 252 1.77 -14.62 -19.08
CA ASN A 252 1.71 -14.30 -20.51
C ASN A 252 1.23 -12.86 -20.78
N VAL A 253 0.87 -12.13 -19.72
CA VAL A 253 0.38 -10.75 -19.84
C VAL A 253 1.57 -9.82 -19.76
N HIS A 254 2.20 -9.57 -20.90
CA HIS A 254 3.29 -8.61 -20.99
C HIS A 254 2.84 -7.21 -20.60
N PHE A 255 3.71 -6.50 -19.89
CA PHE A 255 3.54 -5.10 -19.55
C PHE A 255 3.73 -4.14 -20.74
N ALA A 256 3.45 -4.57 -21.97
CA ALA A 256 3.68 -3.80 -23.20
C ALA A 256 2.95 -2.42 -23.23
N GLU A 257 2.16 -2.09 -22.22
CA GLU A 257 1.39 -0.86 -22.12
C GLU A 257 1.39 -0.24 -20.70
N TYR A 258 2.51 -0.26 -19.97
CA TYR A 258 2.53 0.53 -18.73
C TYR A 258 2.65 2.01 -19.05
N PRO A 259 1.68 2.84 -18.64
CA PRO A 259 1.85 4.27 -18.67
C PRO A 259 3.06 4.63 -17.81
N ILE A 260 4.15 5.06 -18.43
CA ILE A 260 5.22 5.72 -17.70
C ILE A 260 4.70 7.11 -17.40
N TYR A 261 4.60 7.45 -16.13
CA TYR A 261 4.26 8.78 -15.70
C TYR A 261 5.52 9.56 -15.34
N GLU A 262 5.68 10.72 -15.95
CA GLU A 262 6.74 11.69 -15.69
C GLU A 262 6.15 12.88 -14.94
N ILE A 263 6.75 13.24 -13.82
CA ILE A 263 6.48 14.48 -13.11
C ILE A 263 7.62 15.43 -13.44
N TYR A 264 7.32 16.65 -13.84
CA TYR A 264 8.29 17.71 -14.05
C TYR A 264 8.01 18.85 -13.08
N ASP A 265 8.99 19.29 -12.31
CA ASP A 265 8.86 20.52 -11.53
C ASP A 265 9.14 21.77 -12.38
N ALA A 266 8.94 22.95 -11.79
CA ALA A 266 9.22 24.24 -12.44
C ALA A 266 10.68 24.44 -12.87
N GLU A 267 11.61 23.66 -12.32
CA GLU A 267 13.05 23.73 -12.59
C GLU A 267 13.50 22.67 -13.63
N GLY A 268 12.58 21.83 -14.11
CA GLY A 268 12.85 20.76 -15.08
C GLY A 268 13.35 19.45 -14.47
N THR A 269 13.38 19.32 -13.14
CA THR A 269 13.69 18.06 -12.46
C THR A 269 12.56 17.07 -12.69
N TYR A 270 12.89 15.82 -13.03
CA TYR A 270 11.89 14.80 -13.31
C TYR A 270 11.89 13.64 -12.33
N LEU A 271 10.69 13.16 -11.99
CA LEU A 271 10.45 11.88 -11.33
C LEU A 271 9.65 10.95 -12.24
N LYS A 272 9.97 9.65 -12.23
CA LYS A 272 9.28 8.62 -13.01
C LYS A 272 8.56 7.62 -12.13
N THR A 273 7.35 7.24 -12.52
CA THR A 273 6.59 6.15 -11.90
C THR A 273 5.74 5.43 -12.94
N THR A 274 5.52 4.13 -12.77
CA THR A 274 4.64 3.32 -13.63
C THR A 274 3.25 3.12 -13.00
N SER A 275 2.98 3.77 -11.87
CA SER A 275 1.76 3.57 -11.09
C SER A 275 1.02 4.87 -10.81
N ILE A 276 -0.23 4.95 -11.29
CA ILE A 276 -1.13 6.07 -10.99
C ILE A 276 -1.48 6.13 -9.50
N ASN A 277 -1.52 4.99 -8.80
CA ASN A 277 -1.73 4.96 -7.35
C ASN A 277 -0.55 5.59 -6.60
N LYS A 278 0.67 5.37 -7.11
CA LYS A 278 1.87 6.00 -6.56
C LYS A 278 1.82 7.52 -6.80
N LEU A 279 1.31 7.97 -7.94
CA LEU A 279 1.03 9.40 -8.16
C LEU A 279 -0.03 9.94 -7.20
N GLU A 280 -1.11 9.18 -6.92
CA GLU A 280 -2.15 9.60 -5.97
C GLU A 280 -1.58 9.78 -4.57
N ALA A 281 -0.67 8.88 -4.17
CA ALA A 281 0.10 9.04 -2.96
C ALA A 281 0.96 10.31 -3.06
N MET A 282 1.92 10.37 -3.99
CA MET A 282 2.90 11.46 -4.12
C MET A 282 2.28 12.86 -4.23
N THR A 283 1.12 12.99 -4.89
CA THR A 283 0.44 14.28 -5.09
C THR A 283 -0.63 14.56 -4.04
N GLY A 284 -1.07 13.50 -3.33
CA GLY A 284 -2.26 13.47 -2.49
C GLY A 284 -3.54 13.93 -3.20
N ARG A 285 -3.62 13.77 -4.53
CA ARG A 285 -4.82 14.01 -5.34
C ARG A 285 -5.44 12.67 -5.71
N GLY A 286 -6.77 12.61 -5.77
CA GLY A 286 -7.46 11.38 -6.19
C GLY A 286 -7.29 11.11 -7.68
N ARG A 287 -7.49 9.85 -8.10
CA ARG A 287 -7.33 9.39 -9.48
C ARG A 287 -7.94 10.31 -10.53
N HIS A 288 -9.18 10.73 -10.32
CA HIS A 288 -9.90 11.58 -11.27
C HIS A 288 -9.21 12.93 -11.50
N ALA A 289 -8.64 13.52 -10.45
CA ALA A 289 -7.88 14.75 -10.59
C ALA A 289 -6.58 14.49 -11.37
N LEU A 290 -5.86 13.42 -11.06
CA LEU A 290 -4.64 13.07 -11.79
C LEU A 290 -4.90 12.82 -13.28
N THR A 291 -5.93 12.04 -13.61
CA THR A 291 -6.31 11.80 -15.01
C THR A 291 -6.70 13.09 -15.71
N ARG A 292 -7.38 14.02 -15.02
CA ARG A 292 -7.80 15.31 -15.58
C ARG A 292 -6.63 16.24 -15.90
N TYR A 293 -5.59 16.23 -15.06
CA TYR A 293 -4.42 17.10 -15.21
C TYR A 293 -3.24 16.41 -15.92
N MET A 294 -3.40 15.15 -16.34
CA MET A 294 -2.40 14.39 -17.08
C MET A 294 -2.15 15.02 -18.45
N ASN A 295 -0.87 15.15 -18.83
CA ASN A 295 -0.39 15.73 -20.09
C ASN A 295 -0.80 17.19 -20.32
N TYR A 296 -1.33 17.88 -19.31
CA TYR A 296 -1.68 19.29 -19.43
C TYR A 296 -0.45 20.19 -19.31
N ILE A 297 -0.22 21.05 -20.30
CA ILE A 297 0.81 22.10 -20.26
C ILE A 297 0.16 23.45 -20.63
N PRO A 298 0.23 24.47 -19.75
CA PRO A 298 -0.27 25.81 -20.05
C PRO A 298 0.39 26.39 -21.32
N GLN A 299 -0.38 27.12 -22.15
CA GLN A 299 0.15 27.75 -23.38
C GLN A 299 1.12 28.91 -23.10
N ASP A 300 1.06 29.49 -21.91
CA ASP A 300 1.95 30.53 -21.46
C ASP A 300 2.60 30.15 -20.12
N PRO A 301 3.90 29.81 -20.10
CA PRO A 301 4.65 29.48 -18.89
C PRO A 301 4.70 30.64 -17.88
N SER A 302 4.51 31.89 -18.33
CA SER A 302 4.62 33.09 -17.49
C SER A 302 3.32 33.50 -16.79
N LEU A 303 2.17 33.03 -17.27
CA LEU A 303 0.85 33.51 -16.83
C LEU A 303 0.09 32.55 -15.91
N HIS A 304 0.40 31.25 -15.87
CA HIS A 304 -0.36 30.29 -15.04
C HIS A 304 0.51 29.18 -14.44
N PHE A 305 1.22 29.50 -13.35
CA PHE A 305 1.77 28.52 -12.41
C PHE A 305 0.73 27.97 -11.40
N THR A 306 -0.57 28.26 -11.59
CA THR A 306 -1.61 28.05 -10.57
C THR A 306 -2.75 27.10 -10.98
N GLU A 307 -3.12 27.03 -12.26
CA GLU A 307 -4.22 26.15 -12.72
C GLU A 307 -3.68 24.88 -13.37
N GLY A 308 -3.92 23.74 -12.72
CA GLY A 308 -3.55 22.41 -13.23
C GLY A 308 -2.16 21.91 -12.84
N MET A 309 -1.33 22.74 -12.20
CA MET A 309 -0.11 22.26 -11.57
C MET A 309 -0.42 21.49 -10.29
N LEU A 310 0.24 20.35 -10.14
CA LEU A 310 0.15 19.53 -8.95
C LEU A 310 1.24 19.99 -7.98
N THR A 311 0.88 20.20 -6.72
CA THR A 311 1.85 20.37 -5.63
C THR A 311 2.33 19.00 -5.21
N PHE A 312 3.65 18.81 -5.16
CA PHE A 312 4.28 17.55 -4.80
C PHE A 312 4.94 17.69 -3.42
N PRO A 313 4.28 17.22 -2.33
CA PRO A 313 4.87 17.19 -0.99
C PRO A 313 6.23 16.50 -0.92
N ASP A 314 6.43 15.47 -1.75
CA ASP A 314 7.66 14.67 -1.80
C ASP A 314 8.84 15.41 -2.47
N LEU A 315 8.57 16.60 -3.03
CA LEU A 315 9.51 17.50 -3.68
C LEU A 315 9.46 18.89 -3.01
N ASP A 316 9.47 18.97 -1.68
CA ASP A 316 9.46 20.24 -0.94
C ASP A 316 8.29 21.18 -1.30
N ASN A 317 7.11 20.61 -1.62
CA ASN A 317 5.93 21.35 -2.11
C ASN A 317 6.15 22.10 -3.44
N ARG A 318 7.12 21.68 -4.25
CA ARG A 318 7.27 22.19 -5.61
C ARG A 318 6.01 21.94 -6.43
N THR A 319 5.68 22.90 -7.29
CA THR A 319 4.64 22.76 -8.30
C THR A 319 5.24 22.21 -9.58
N GLY A 320 4.50 21.32 -10.23
CA GLY A 320 4.92 20.73 -11.49
C GLY A 320 3.77 20.24 -12.36
N TYR A 321 4.07 19.77 -13.57
CA TYR A 321 3.12 19.12 -14.46
C TYR A 321 3.36 17.61 -14.53
N LEU A 322 2.28 16.88 -14.82
CA LEU A 322 2.26 15.43 -14.88
C LEU A 322 2.06 14.99 -16.33
N ARG A 323 2.84 14.02 -16.78
CA ARG A 323 2.79 13.49 -18.14
C ARG A 323 2.71 11.97 -18.10
N ARG A 324 1.95 11.37 -19.01
CA ARG A 324 2.02 9.95 -19.38
C ARG A 324 2.79 9.85 -20.69
N VAL A 325 3.94 9.18 -20.67
CA VAL A 325 4.78 8.95 -21.86
C VAL A 325 3.96 8.21 -22.91
N GLY A 326 4.04 8.71 -24.15
CA GLY A 326 3.28 8.19 -25.29
C GLY A 326 2.00 8.97 -25.60
N ASP A 327 1.45 9.71 -24.62
CA ASP A 327 0.27 10.54 -24.85
C ASP A 327 0.66 11.93 -25.39
N PRO A 328 -0.18 12.55 -26.24
CA PRO A 328 0.05 13.91 -26.70
C PRO A 328 -0.14 14.92 -25.56
N LEU A 329 0.65 15.99 -25.59
CA LEU A 329 0.48 17.13 -24.68
C LEU A 329 -0.79 17.90 -25.06
N VAL A 330 -1.57 18.25 -24.04
CA VAL A 330 -2.82 19.01 -24.20
C VAL A 330 -2.69 20.38 -23.55
N HIS A 331 -3.15 21.40 -24.27
CA HIS A 331 -3.04 22.80 -23.86
C HIS A 331 -4.34 23.37 -23.28
N THR A 332 -5.40 22.57 -23.29
CA THR A 332 -6.73 22.91 -22.79
C THR A 332 -7.17 21.85 -21.79
N LEU A 333 -7.51 22.24 -20.57
CA LEU A 333 -8.11 21.31 -19.61
C LEU A 333 -9.48 20.88 -20.13
N PRO A 334 -9.87 19.60 -19.93
CA PRO A 334 -11.25 19.20 -20.09
C PRO A 334 -12.13 20.13 -19.22
N PRO A 335 -13.25 20.65 -19.77
CA PRO A 335 -14.12 21.53 -19.03
C PRO A 335 -14.47 20.89 -17.69
N ALA A 336 -14.38 21.66 -16.61
CA ALA A 336 -14.89 21.18 -15.33
C ALA A 336 -16.34 20.78 -15.57
N LYS A 337 -16.76 19.57 -15.16
CA LYS A 337 -18.19 19.32 -15.00
C LYS A 337 -18.70 20.39 -14.04
N THR A 338 -19.38 21.40 -14.56
CA THR A 338 -19.97 22.47 -13.77
C THR A 338 -21.16 21.84 -13.05
N VAL A 339 -20.93 21.37 -11.83
CA VAL A 339 -22.03 20.91 -10.97
C VAL A 339 -22.78 22.16 -10.52
N ILE A 340 -23.87 22.49 -11.20
CA ILE A 340 -24.78 23.55 -10.78
C ILE A 340 -25.56 23.02 -9.58
N LYS A 341 -25.12 23.36 -8.37
CA LYS A 341 -25.88 23.09 -7.16
C LYS A 341 -26.97 24.15 -7.01
N GLN A 342 -28.17 23.87 -7.52
CA GLN A 342 -29.37 24.62 -7.15
C GLN A 342 -30.07 23.89 -6.00
N PRO A 343 -30.30 24.55 -4.85
CA PRO A 343 -31.16 23.99 -3.81
C PRO A 343 -32.61 23.97 -4.32
N LEU A 344 -33.21 22.79 -4.42
CA LEU A 344 -34.62 22.62 -4.80
C LEU A 344 -35.44 22.26 -3.55
N THR A 345 -36.35 23.16 -3.16
CA THR A 345 -37.37 22.89 -2.15
C THR A 345 -38.58 22.17 -2.77
N LEU A 346 -38.95 21.04 -2.17
CA LEU A 346 -39.73 19.96 -2.77
C LEU A 346 -41.25 20.16 -3.04
N PRO A 347 -41.94 21.30 -2.84
CA PRO A 347 -43.31 21.42 -3.37
C PRO A 347 -43.41 22.07 -4.76
N ASN A 348 -42.38 22.76 -5.27
CA ASN A 348 -42.49 23.60 -6.49
C ASN A 348 -41.44 23.26 -7.56
N VAL A 349 -41.30 21.98 -7.90
CA VAL A 349 -40.47 21.59 -9.04
C VAL A 349 -41.27 21.80 -10.33
N ASP A 350 -41.03 22.92 -11.01
CA ASP A 350 -41.58 23.16 -12.35
C ASP A 350 -40.90 22.21 -13.35
N THR A 351 -41.63 21.18 -13.76
CA THR A 351 -41.09 20.15 -14.66
C THR A 351 -40.86 20.65 -16.09
N SER A 352 -41.35 21.85 -16.44
CA SER A 352 -41.11 22.46 -17.76
C SER A 352 -39.66 22.91 -17.97
N LEU A 353 -38.87 22.99 -16.90
CA LEU A 353 -37.44 23.33 -16.95
C LEU A 353 -36.53 22.16 -17.35
N PHE A 354 -37.04 20.92 -17.37
CA PHE A 354 -36.25 19.74 -17.70
C PHE A 354 -36.34 19.40 -19.19
N ALA A 355 -35.19 19.40 -19.86
CA ALA A 355 -35.10 18.89 -21.23
C ALA A 355 -35.40 17.37 -21.25
N PRO A 356 -36.20 16.88 -22.22
CA PRO A 356 -36.73 15.51 -22.23
C PRO A 356 -35.68 14.40 -22.48
N ASN A 357 -34.46 14.76 -22.90
CA ASN A 357 -33.40 13.81 -23.28
C ASN A 357 -32.28 13.72 -22.23
N LEU A 358 -32.53 14.21 -21.00
CA LEU A 358 -31.55 14.27 -19.93
C LEU A 358 -32.07 13.53 -18.70
N ILE A 359 -31.21 12.73 -18.08
CA ILE A 359 -31.49 12.07 -16.80
C ILE A 359 -30.91 12.95 -15.69
N TYR A 360 -31.76 13.42 -14.79
CA TYR A 360 -31.39 14.27 -13.67
C TYR A 360 -31.21 13.43 -12.40
N VAL A 361 -30.04 13.52 -11.77
CA VAL A 361 -29.72 12.78 -10.54
C VAL A 361 -29.69 13.74 -9.37
N PHE A 362 -30.51 13.46 -8.35
CA PHE A 362 -30.61 14.28 -7.14
C PHE A 362 -30.04 13.52 -5.93
N GLU A 363 -29.34 14.23 -5.04
CA GLU A 363 -28.97 13.71 -3.71
C GLU A 363 -29.75 14.45 -2.63
N GLU A 364 -30.12 13.72 -1.59
CA GLU A 364 -30.76 14.27 -0.40
C GLU A 364 -29.72 15.00 0.46
N ASP A 365 -29.97 16.28 0.74
CA ASP A 365 -29.08 17.05 1.62
C ASP A 365 -29.27 16.57 3.06
N LYS A 366 -28.35 15.72 3.53
CA LYS A 366 -28.39 15.08 4.86
C LYS A 366 -28.40 16.05 6.04
N ARG A 367 -28.22 17.37 5.82
CA ARG A 367 -28.35 18.40 6.86
C ARG A 367 -29.78 18.94 7.01
N HIS A 368 -30.61 18.82 5.98
CA HIS A 368 -31.97 19.35 5.93
C HIS A 368 -32.87 18.30 5.27
N CYS A 369 -33.56 17.48 6.10
CA CYS A 369 -34.39 16.32 5.71
C CYS A 369 -35.59 16.59 4.77
N SER A 370 -35.58 17.69 4.01
CA SER A 370 -36.66 18.09 3.09
C SER A 370 -36.15 18.77 1.81
N THR A 371 -34.84 18.72 1.54
CA THR A 371 -34.21 19.40 0.39
C THR A 371 -33.44 18.42 -0.48
N LEU A 372 -33.75 18.38 -1.77
CA LEU A 372 -32.99 17.66 -2.78
C LEU A 372 -32.08 18.64 -3.50
N SER A 373 -30.84 18.24 -3.77
CA SER A 373 -29.91 18.99 -4.60
C SER A 373 -29.70 18.25 -5.92
N LEU A 374 -29.76 18.93 -7.05
CA LEU A 374 -29.35 18.36 -8.33
C LEU A 374 -27.82 18.16 -8.31
N VAL A 375 -27.36 16.94 -8.56
CA VAL A 375 -25.94 16.56 -8.46
C VAL A 375 -25.35 16.18 -9.81
N ASP A 376 -26.15 15.61 -10.73
CA ASP A 376 -25.68 15.28 -12.07
C ASP A 376 -26.79 15.39 -13.12
N VAL A 377 -26.37 15.60 -14.37
CA VAL A 377 -27.23 15.57 -15.56
C VAL A 377 -26.56 14.69 -16.59
N LEU A 378 -27.17 13.55 -16.91
CA LEU A 378 -26.65 12.58 -17.87
C LEU A 378 -27.38 12.74 -19.20
N TYR A 379 -26.65 12.62 -20.30
CA TYR A 379 -27.24 12.50 -21.64
C TYR A 379 -27.75 11.07 -21.83
N SER A 380 -28.97 10.92 -22.34
CA SER A 380 -29.49 9.63 -22.81
C SER A 380 -28.73 9.13 -24.02
#